data_AF-A0A0P9VMI5-F1
#
_entry.id   AF-A0A0P9VMI5-F1
#
_cell.length_a   1.000
_cell.length_b   1.000
_cell.length_c   1.000
_cell.angle_alpha   90.00
_cell.angle_beta   90.00
_cell.angle_gamma   90.00
#
_symmetry.space_group_name_H-M   'P 1'
#
loop_
_entity.id
_entity.type
_entity.pdbx_description
1 polymer ?
#
loop_
_entity_poly.entity_id
_entity_poly.type
_entity_poly.pdbx_seq_one_letter_code
_entity_poly.pdbx_strand_id
1 'polypeptide(L)'
;MRALAEFIMRGRMQATLVVAGCAALPLLFWLSAAAGCLVLLRRGFSDAVGVLSWALLPALVWWYFGEPRTAMVLAGSLSLAMVLRASESWVRVLLVSVALGVVYAVILGTVFREPLEAMSQELQKHLPTMLAGLYEQLNVEERARLGALIAPVLNGLIAAVLQIVSVLCLILGRYWQAMLYNPGGFGREFRAVKLPLVPALALLVCMLVGPNFGPQIAMLTPLCSVPLVFAGLALIHGLVAEKRLSRFWLVGMYITLLVFMQLIYPLLVVIAIVDSLIDFRGRRSSKDSGNGPANGEG
;
A
#
# COMPACT_ATOMS: atom_id res chain seq x y z
N MET A 1 5.33 -21.36 0.94
CA MET A 1 4.34 -20.68 0.07
C MET A 1 4.23 -21.23 -1.35
N ARG A 2 5.28 -21.85 -1.93
CA ARG A 2 5.22 -22.40 -3.30
C ARG A 2 4.09 -23.41 -3.53
N ALA A 3 3.90 -24.36 -2.62
CA ALA A 3 2.87 -25.39 -2.73
C ALA A 3 1.44 -24.82 -2.83
N LEU A 4 1.13 -23.76 -2.08
CA LEU A 4 -0.16 -23.09 -2.15
C LEU A 4 -0.37 -22.41 -3.50
N ALA A 5 0.65 -21.71 -4.01
CA ALA A 5 0.60 -21.08 -5.32
C ALA A 5 0.43 -22.11 -6.44
N GLU A 6 1.15 -23.23 -6.37
CA GLU A 6 0.99 -24.36 -7.29
C GLU A 6 -0.43 -24.93 -7.22
N PHE A 7 -0.96 -25.14 -6.01
CA PHE A 7 -2.33 -25.63 -5.82
C PHE A 7 -3.38 -24.72 -6.45
N ILE A 8 -3.30 -23.41 -6.22
CA ILE A 8 -4.19 -22.41 -6.83
C ILE A 8 -4.12 -22.52 -8.37
N MET A 9 -2.92 -22.72 -8.93
CA MET A 9 -2.71 -22.75 -10.37
C MET A 9 -2.98 -24.11 -11.04
N ARG A 10 -3.18 -25.20 -10.28
CA ARG A 10 -3.43 -26.56 -10.82
C ARG A 10 -4.69 -26.66 -11.69
N GLY A 11 -5.72 -25.86 -11.41
CA GLY A 11 -6.97 -25.91 -12.16
C GLY A 11 -7.96 -24.83 -11.73
N ARG A 12 -9.08 -24.71 -12.45
CA ARG A 12 -10.14 -23.72 -12.14
C ARG A 12 -10.81 -24.03 -10.81
N MET A 13 -11.07 -25.30 -10.51
CA MET A 13 -11.74 -25.72 -9.28
C MET A 13 -10.91 -25.40 -8.02
N GLN A 14 -9.60 -25.65 -8.07
CA GLN A 14 -8.69 -25.37 -6.96
C GLN A 14 -8.58 -23.86 -6.72
N ALA A 15 -8.49 -23.07 -7.78
CA ALA A 15 -8.51 -21.62 -7.68
C ALA A 15 -9.82 -21.11 -7.04
N THR A 16 -10.96 -21.61 -7.50
CA THR A 16 -12.29 -21.26 -6.95
C THR A 16 -12.40 -21.63 -5.48
N LEU A 17 -11.97 -22.84 -5.09
CA LEU A 17 -12.01 -23.29 -3.70
C LEU A 17 -11.22 -22.37 -2.77
N VAL A 18 -9.99 -22.00 -3.16
CA VAL A 18 -9.15 -21.10 -2.35
C VAL A 18 -9.75 -19.69 -2.30
N VAL A 19 -10.13 -19.15 -3.45
CA VAL A 19 -10.61 -17.76 -3.57
C VAL A 19 -11.96 -17.59 -2.84
N ALA A 20 -12.92 -18.48 -3.06
CA ALA A 20 -14.21 -18.44 -2.37
C ALA A 20 -14.12 -18.83 -0.90
N GLY A 21 -13.40 -19.91 -0.57
CA GLY A 21 -13.25 -20.39 0.82
C GLY A 21 -12.55 -19.36 1.71
N CYS A 22 -11.50 -18.70 1.21
CA CYS A 22 -10.82 -17.65 1.97
C CYS A 22 -11.65 -16.36 2.06
N ALA A 23 -12.48 -16.03 1.05
CA ALA A 23 -13.37 -14.88 1.12
C ALA A 23 -14.53 -15.09 2.11
N ALA A 24 -14.96 -16.34 2.31
CA ALA A 24 -15.97 -16.70 3.31
C ALA A 24 -15.44 -16.58 4.75
N LEU A 25 -14.12 -16.55 4.96
CA LEU A 25 -13.51 -16.50 6.29
C LEU A 25 -13.01 -15.07 6.60
N PRO A 26 -13.54 -14.37 7.63
CA PRO A 26 -13.20 -12.97 7.92
C PRO A 26 -11.71 -12.68 8.15
N LEU A 27 -10.90 -13.65 8.55
CA LEU A 27 -9.46 -13.46 8.75
C LEU A 27 -8.61 -13.80 7.50
N LEU A 28 -9.21 -14.41 6.48
CA LEU A 28 -8.50 -14.89 5.28
C LEU A 28 -8.90 -14.15 4.00
N PHE A 29 -9.73 -13.10 4.05
CA PHE A 29 -10.13 -12.35 2.85
C PHE A 29 -8.93 -11.81 2.05
N TRP A 30 -7.84 -11.43 2.73
CA TRP A 30 -6.61 -10.97 2.09
C TRP A 30 -5.95 -12.08 1.26
N LEU A 31 -6.05 -13.34 1.72
CA LEU A 31 -5.54 -14.50 0.99
C LEU A 31 -6.38 -14.78 -0.25
N SER A 32 -7.71 -14.59 -0.17
CA SER A 32 -8.60 -14.62 -1.33
C SER A 32 -8.20 -13.59 -2.38
N ALA A 33 -8.01 -12.33 -1.95
CA ALA A 33 -7.58 -11.24 -2.84
C ALA A 33 -6.22 -11.52 -3.49
N ALA A 34 -5.25 -12.02 -2.73
CA ALA A 34 -3.94 -12.41 -3.26
C ALA A 34 -4.01 -13.56 -4.27
N ALA A 35 -4.82 -14.59 -3.98
CA ALA A 35 -5.05 -15.71 -4.88
C ALA A 35 -5.75 -15.24 -6.17
N GLY A 36 -6.73 -14.34 -6.05
CA GLY A 36 -7.37 -13.68 -7.17
C GLY A 36 -6.39 -12.87 -8.03
N CYS A 37 -5.49 -12.11 -7.41
CA CYS A 37 -4.42 -11.38 -8.11
C CYS A 37 -3.50 -12.33 -8.88
N LEU A 38 -3.10 -13.46 -8.29
CA LEU A 38 -2.28 -14.47 -8.96
C LEU A 38 -2.97 -15.01 -10.22
N VAL A 39 -4.24 -15.40 -10.10
CA VAL A 39 -5.03 -15.92 -11.23
C VAL A 39 -5.17 -14.86 -12.33
N LEU A 40 -5.51 -13.63 -11.97
CA LEU A 40 -5.67 -12.50 -12.91
C LEU A 40 -4.36 -12.16 -13.62
N LEU A 41 -3.25 -12.04 -12.88
CA LEU A 41 -1.95 -11.70 -13.46
C LEU A 41 -1.44 -12.80 -14.39
N ARG A 42 -1.76 -14.08 -14.14
CA ARG A 42 -1.30 -15.19 -14.97
C ARG A 42 -2.22 -15.51 -16.15
N ARG A 43 -3.52 -15.59 -15.94
CA ARG A 43 -4.50 -16.02 -16.98
C ARG A 43 -5.20 -14.85 -17.67
N GLY A 44 -5.05 -13.62 -17.16
CA GLY A 44 -5.76 -12.46 -17.68
C GLY A 44 -7.19 -12.35 -17.12
N PHE A 45 -7.86 -11.25 -17.45
CA PHE A 45 -9.16 -10.92 -16.86
C PHE A 45 -10.25 -11.91 -17.29
N SER A 46 -10.38 -12.21 -18.58
CA SER A 46 -11.43 -13.08 -19.13
C SER A 46 -11.48 -14.45 -18.46
N ASP A 47 -10.31 -15.06 -18.23
CA ASP A 47 -10.21 -16.37 -17.59
C ASP A 47 -10.36 -16.29 -16.06
N ALA A 48 -10.02 -15.15 -15.45
CA ALA A 48 -10.11 -14.95 -14.01
C ALA A 48 -11.54 -14.68 -13.56
N VAL A 49 -12.36 -13.98 -14.36
CA VAL A 49 -13.74 -13.60 -13.99
C VAL A 49 -14.53 -14.79 -13.44
N GLY A 50 -14.50 -15.94 -14.12
CA GLY A 50 -15.24 -17.12 -13.67
C GLY A 50 -14.81 -17.67 -12.30
N VAL A 51 -13.56 -17.48 -11.88
CA VAL A 51 -13.08 -17.83 -10.54
C VAL A 51 -13.45 -16.73 -9.53
N LEU A 52 -13.28 -15.47 -9.94
CA LEU A 52 -13.49 -14.30 -9.09
C LEU A 52 -14.96 -14.08 -8.74
N SER A 53 -15.89 -14.44 -9.62
CA SER A 53 -17.33 -14.42 -9.35
C SER A 53 -17.70 -15.20 -8.10
N TRP A 54 -17.00 -16.30 -7.81
CA TRP A 54 -17.27 -17.12 -6.62
C TRP A 54 -16.76 -16.51 -5.32
N ALA A 55 -15.69 -15.69 -5.35
CA ALA A 55 -15.30 -14.92 -4.16
C ALA A 55 -16.18 -13.69 -3.93
N LEU A 56 -16.83 -13.19 -4.98
CA LEU A 56 -17.74 -12.07 -4.83
C LEU A 56 -18.97 -12.45 -3.99
N LEU A 57 -19.45 -13.69 -4.07
CA LEU A 57 -20.61 -14.15 -3.30
C LEU A 57 -20.43 -13.98 -1.77
N PRO A 58 -19.42 -14.61 -1.11
CA PRO A 58 -19.21 -14.39 0.32
C PRO A 58 -18.87 -12.93 0.64
N ALA A 59 -18.17 -12.22 -0.25
CA ALA A 59 -17.87 -10.80 -0.05
C ALA A 59 -19.14 -9.93 0.02
N LEU A 60 -20.13 -10.20 -0.83
CA LEU A 60 -21.43 -9.52 -0.82
C LEU A 60 -22.28 -9.94 0.39
N VAL A 61 -22.20 -11.20 0.82
CA VAL A 61 -22.85 -11.65 2.06
C VAL A 61 -22.30 -10.87 3.26
N TRP A 62 -20.97 -10.73 3.38
CA TRP A 62 -20.38 -9.90 4.44
C TRP A 62 -20.82 -8.44 4.35
N TRP A 63 -20.85 -7.86 3.15
CA TRP A 63 -21.35 -6.50 2.96
C TRP A 63 -22.79 -6.38 3.45
N TYR A 64 -23.68 -7.31 3.11
CA TYR A 64 -25.07 -7.30 3.60
C TYR A 64 -25.16 -7.25 5.14
N PHE A 65 -24.21 -7.87 5.85
CA PHE A 65 -24.08 -7.81 7.31
C PHE A 65 -23.30 -6.58 7.84
N GLY A 66 -23.09 -5.55 7.01
CA GLY A 66 -22.39 -4.32 7.39
C GLY A 66 -20.87 -4.41 7.31
N GLU A 67 -20.31 -5.45 6.68
CA GLU A 67 -18.87 -5.70 6.60
C GLU A 67 -18.35 -5.63 5.15
N PRO A 68 -18.14 -4.43 4.57
CA PRO A 68 -17.76 -4.26 3.16
C PRO A 68 -16.28 -4.58 2.89
N ARG A 69 -15.46 -4.73 3.93
CA ARG A 69 -13.98 -4.81 3.85
C ARG A 69 -13.49 -5.94 2.91
N THR A 70 -14.14 -7.10 2.97
CA THR A 70 -13.83 -8.25 2.10
C THR A 70 -14.02 -7.89 0.63
N ALA A 71 -15.15 -7.29 0.27
CA ALA A 71 -15.46 -6.87 -1.11
C ALA A 71 -14.51 -5.77 -1.58
N MET A 72 -14.25 -4.78 -0.71
CA MET A 72 -13.35 -3.66 -1.00
C MET A 72 -11.93 -4.15 -1.31
N VAL A 73 -11.33 -4.95 -0.42
CA VAL A 73 -9.97 -5.45 -0.61
C VAL A 73 -9.87 -6.39 -1.81
N LEU A 74 -10.87 -7.25 -2.04
CA LEU A 74 -10.91 -8.09 -3.22
C LEU A 74 -10.93 -7.23 -4.50
N ALA A 75 -11.90 -6.31 -4.61
CA ALA A 75 -12.07 -5.46 -5.78
C ALA A 75 -10.86 -4.53 -6.03
N GLY A 76 -10.34 -3.89 -4.98
CA GLY A 76 -9.20 -2.99 -5.13
C GLY A 76 -7.90 -3.72 -5.44
N SER A 77 -7.64 -4.88 -4.84
CA SER A 77 -6.44 -5.67 -5.18
C SER A 77 -6.48 -6.13 -6.64
N LEU A 78 -7.64 -6.60 -7.12
CA LEU A 78 -7.84 -6.98 -8.52
C LEU A 78 -7.71 -5.79 -9.47
N SER A 79 -8.23 -4.62 -9.07
CA SER A 79 -8.09 -3.38 -9.84
C SER A 79 -6.63 -2.96 -9.97
N LEU A 80 -5.87 -3.01 -8.88
CA LEU A 80 -4.42 -2.77 -8.89
C LEU A 80 -3.68 -3.83 -9.72
N ALA A 81 -4.12 -5.09 -9.68
CA ALA A 81 -3.54 -6.16 -10.50
C ALA A 81 -3.76 -5.90 -12.00
N MET A 82 -4.92 -5.36 -12.40
CA MET A 82 -5.17 -4.93 -13.77
C MET A 82 -4.25 -3.79 -14.18
N VAL A 83 -4.06 -2.78 -13.31
CA VAL A 83 -3.11 -1.67 -13.56
C VAL A 83 -1.68 -2.19 -13.73
N LEU A 84 -1.25 -3.10 -12.85
CA LEU A 84 0.08 -3.71 -12.94
C LEU A 84 0.25 -4.49 -14.25
N ARG A 85 -0.75 -5.28 -14.63
CA ARG A 85 -0.74 -6.06 -15.87
C ARG A 85 -0.71 -5.17 -17.12
N ALA A 86 -1.44 -4.06 -17.12
CA ALA A 86 -1.56 -3.18 -18.28
C ALA A 86 -0.36 -2.24 -18.46
N SER A 87 0.28 -1.83 -17.37
CA SER A 87 1.33 -0.81 -17.40
C SER A 87 2.73 -1.30 -17.05
N GLU A 88 2.85 -2.50 -16.47
CA GLU A 88 4.09 -3.06 -15.92
C GLU A 88 4.81 -2.10 -14.94
N SER A 89 4.05 -1.20 -14.30
CA SER A 89 4.60 -0.11 -13.49
C SER A 89 4.02 -0.09 -12.08
N TRP A 90 4.87 -0.42 -11.11
CA TRP A 90 4.53 -0.29 -9.69
C TRP A 90 4.30 1.15 -9.24
N VAL A 91 4.92 2.14 -9.90
CA VAL A 91 4.65 3.56 -9.64
C VAL A 91 3.19 3.87 -9.95
N ARG A 92 2.67 3.44 -11.11
CA ARG A 92 1.25 3.64 -11.46
C ARG A 92 0.32 2.90 -10.49
N VAL A 93 0.67 1.68 -10.10
CA VAL A 93 -0.07 0.92 -9.07
C VAL A 93 -0.18 1.71 -7.77
N LEU A 94 0.93 2.24 -7.27
CA LEU A 94 0.93 3.02 -6.03
C LEU A 94 0.13 4.31 -6.17
N LEU A 95 0.24 5.04 -7.28
CA LEU A 95 -0.56 6.25 -7.50
C LEU A 95 -2.07 5.96 -7.61
N VAL A 96 -2.45 4.92 -8.36
CA VAL A 96 -3.86 4.49 -8.46
C VAL A 96 -4.39 3.99 -7.11
N SER A 97 -3.54 3.41 -6.26
CA SER A 97 -3.95 2.98 -4.92
C SER A 97 -4.47 4.14 -4.06
N VAL A 98 -4.02 5.38 -4.29
CA VAL A 98 -4.55 6.57 -3.59
C VAL A 98 -6.01 6.81 -3.98
N ALA A 99 -6.32 6.72 -5.28
CA ALA A 99 -7.70 6.86 -5.75
C ALA A 99 -8.60 5.76 -5.17
N LEU A 100 -8.11 4.52 -5.08
CA LEU A 100 -8.82 3.44 -4.38
C LEU A 100 -9.00 3.73 -2.90
N GLY A 101 -7.98 4.29 -2.24
CA GLY A 101 -8.06 4.73 -0.85
C GLY A 101 -9.15 5.79 -0.62
N VAL A 102 -9.32 6.73 -1.55
CA VAL A 102 -10.41 7.71 -1.50
C VAL A 102 -11.77 7.02 -1.66
N VAL A 103 -11.91 6.09 -2.61
CA VAL A 103 -13.14 5.27 -2.75
C VAL A 103 -13.43 4.52 -1.45
N TYR A 104 -12.41 3.97 -0.80
CA TYR A 104 -12.56 3.31 0.48
C TYR A 104 -13.03 4.26 1.58
N ALA A 105 -12.43 5.44 1.70
CA ALA A 105 -12.83 6.45 2.68
C ALA A 105 -14.28 6.89 2.49
N VAL A 106 -14.76 7.01 1.25
CA VAL A 106 -16.15 7.34 0.95
C VAL A 106 -17.09 6.21 1.39
N ILE A 107 -16.80 4.96 1.04
CA ILE A 107 -17.63 3.81 1.44
C ILE A 107 -17.63 3.62 2.96
N LEU A 108 -16.47 3.73 3.60
CA LEU A 108 -16.36 3.57 5.06
C LEU A 108 -17.04 4.72 5.81
N GLY A 109 -16.93 5.95 5.29
CA GLY A 109 -17.58 7.11 5.88
C GLY A 109 -19.10 7.05 5.83
N THR A 110 -19.69 6.26 4.91
CA THR A 110 -21.13 6.01 4.88
C THR A 110 -21.54 4.80 5.71
N VAL A 111 -20.82 3.67 5.59
CA VAL A 111 -21.17 2.41 6.27
C VAL A 111 -20.85 2.45 7.77
N PHE A 112 -19.73 3.05 8.16
CA PHE A 112 -19.24 3.09 9.55
C PHE A 112 -19.38 4.48 10.18
N ARG A 113 -20.33 5.29 9.72
CA ARG A 113 -20.51 6.67 10.19
C ARG A 113 -20.64 6.77 11.70
N GLU A 114 -21.58 6.04 12.29
CA GLU A 114 -21.84 6.07 13.74
C GLU A 114 -20.63 5.60 14.57
N PRO A 115 -20.00 4.43 14.29
CA PRO A 115 -18.77 4.04 14.97
C PRO A 115 -17.63 5.07 14.84
N LEU A 116 -17.45 5.66 13.65
CA LEU A 116 -16.42 6.68 13.41
C LEU A 116 -16.68 7.95 14.22
N GLU A 117 -17.92 8.41 14.27
CA GLU A 117 -18.33 9.58 15.06
C GLU A 117 -18.10 9.32 16.56
N ALA A 118 -18.52 8.15 17.08
CA ALA A 118 -18.31 7.76 18.46
C ALA A 118 -16.81 7.69 18.83
N MET A 119 -15.99 7.07 17.98
CA MET A 119 -14.54 7.01 18.19
C MET A 119 -13.89 8.39 18.11
N SER A 120 -14.33 9.25 17.18
CA SER A 120 -13.82 10.61 17.06
C SER A 120 -14.12 11.45 18.30
N GLN A 121 -15.34 11.35 18.84
CA GLN A 121 -15.72 12.05 20.06
C GLN A 121 -14.90 11.57 21.26
N GLU A 122 -14.62 10.26 21.34
CA GLU A 122 -13.77 9.73 22.40
C GLU A 122 -12.34 10.25 22.27
N LEU A 123 -11.74 10.22 21.07
CA LEU A 123 -10.41 10.78 20.84
C LEU A 123 -10.33 12.28 21.17
N GLN A 124 -11.37 13.05 20.86
CA GLN A 124 -11.44 14.48 21.17
C GLN A 124 -11.32 14.77 22.67
N LYS A 125 -11.91 13.93 23.53
CA LYS A 125 -11.81 14.07 24.99
C LYS A 125 -10.37 13.91 25.51
N HIS A 126 -9.59 13.06 24.84
CA HIS A 126 -8.21 12.77 25.22
C HIS A 126 -7.19 13.73 24.58
N LEU A 127 -7.61 14.57 23.63
CA LEU A 127 -6.75 15.51 22.92
C LEU A 127 -5.95 16.46 23.84
N PRO A 128 -6.52 17.04 24.92
CA PRO A 128 -5.77 17.89 25.84
C PRO A 128 -4.61 17.14 26.52
N THR A 129 -4.83 15.88 26.86
CA THR A 129 -3.82 15.01 27.49
C THR A 129 -2.75 14.59 26.49
N MET A 130 -3.13 14.23 25.25
CA MET A 130 -2.18 13.82 24.21
C MET A 130 -1.27 14.95 23.74
N LEU A 131 -1.79 16.19 23.74
CA LEU A 131 -1.08 17.39 23.33
C LEU A 131 -0.75 18.30 24.53
N ALA A 132 -0.52 17.72 25.71
CA ALA A 132 -0.22 18.48 26.92
C ALA A 132 0.90 19.51 26.68
N GLY A 133 0.71 20.73 27.16
CA GLY A 133 1.60 21.88 26.91
C GLY A 133 1.37 22.59 25.56
N LEU A 134 1.10 21.86 24.47
CA LEU A 134 0.74 22.47 23.17
C LEU A 134 -0.73 22.90 23.14
N TYR A 135 -1.63 22.06 23.64
CA TYR A 135 -3.07 22.29 23.62
C TYR A 135 -3.45 23.56 24.40
N GLU A 136 -2.75 23.83 25.50
CA GLU A 136 -2.96 25.02 26.32
C GLU A 136 -2.59 26.31 25.61
N GLN A 137 -1.59 26.26 24.71
CA GLN A 137 -1.13 27.41 23.91
C GLN A 137 -2.09 27.75 22.76
N LEU A 138 -2.94 26.80 22.35
CA LEU A 138 -3.88 27.01 21.26
C LEU A 138 -5.09 27.83 21.71
N ASN A 139 -5.52 28.74 20.85
CA ASN A 139 -6.76 29.49 21.05
C ASN A 139 -8.00 28.60 20.78
N VAL A 140 -9.20 29.13 21.06
CA VAL A 140 -10.45 28.37 20.92
C VAL A 140 -10.70 27.91 19.47
N GLU A 141 -10.37 28.75 18.49
CA GLU A 141 -10.56 28.46 17.06
C GLU A 141 -9.61 27.35 16.57
N GLU A 142 -8.35 27.37 17.01
CA GLU A 142 -7.35 26.36 16.71
C GLU A 142 -7.71 25.01 17.32
N ARG A 143 -8.22 25.00 18.56
CA ARG A 143 -8.73 23.78 19.20
C ARG A 143 -9.92 23.21 18.45
N ALA A 144 -10.87 24.05 18.05
CA ALA A 144 -12.02 23.63 17.25
C ALA A 144 -11.59 23.07 15.89
N ARG A 145 -10.61 23.71 15.25
CA ARG A 145 -10.03 23.25 13.98
C ARG A 145 -9.36 21.89 14.13
N LEU A 146 -8.55 21.67 15.17
CA LEU A 146 -7.95 20.36 15.45
C LEU A 146 -9.02 19.29 15.69
N GLY A 147 -10.06 19.61 16.47
CA GLY A 147 -11.18 18.71 16.73
C GLY A 147 -11.88 18.26 15.43
N ALA A 148 -12.09 19.19 14.50
CA ALA A 148 -12.73 18.93 13.21
C ALA A 148 -11.91 18.02 12.28
N LEU A 149 -10.59 17.91 12.49
CA LEU A 149 -9.70 17.05 11.69
C LEU A 149 -9.75 15.58 12.13
N ILE A 150 -10.18 15.27 13.36
CA ILE A 150 -10.07 13.92 13.92
C ILE A 150 -10.90 12.91 13.13
N ALA A 151 -12.19 13.15 12.90
CA ALA A 151 -13.03 12.20 12.19
C ALA A 151 -12.56 11.95 10.74
N PRO A 152 -12.24 12.98 9.91
CA PRO A 152 -11.71 12.75 8.57
C PRO A 152 -10.36 12.03 8.54
N VAL A 153 -9.43 12.37 9.46
CA VAL A 153 -8.13 11.69 9.55
C VAL A 153 -8.31 10.23 9.99
N LEU A 154 -9.19 9.96 10.96
CA LEU A 154 -9.50 8.60 11.40
C LEU A 154 -10.09 7.77 10.27
N ASN A 155 -11.05 8.31 9.53
CA ASN A 155 -11.61 7.64 8.35
C ASN A 155 -10.53 7.38 7.29
N GLY A 156 -9.69 8.38 7.01
CA GLY A 156 -8.55 8.25 6.11
C GLY A 156 -7.55 7.18 6.57
N LEU A 157 -7.31 7.02 7.87
CA LEU A 157 -6.42 6.00 8.44
C LEU A 157 -6.98 4.59 8.20
N ILE A 158 -8.28 4.37 8.47
CA ILE A 158 -8.90 3.06 8.22
C ILE A 158 -8.87 2.74 6.71
N ALA A 159 -9.17 3.73 5.87
CA ALA A 159 -9.06 3.59 4.42
C ALA A 159 -7.63 3.29 3.95
N ALA A 160 -6.63 3.95 4.54
CA ALA A 160 -5.21 3.71 4.26
C ALA A 160 -4.78 2.29 4.66
N VAL A 161 -5.31 1.75 5.77
CA VAL A 161 -5.07 0.35 6.15
C VAL A 161 -5.61 -0.59 5.06
N LEU A 162 -6.84 -0.39 4.57
CA LEU A 162 -7.38 -1.20 3.48
C LEU A 162 -6.61 -1.02 2.16
N GLN A 163 -6.12 0.19 1.88
CA GLN A 163 -5.24 0.48 0.74
C GLN A 163 -3.93 -0.30 0.85
N ILE A 164 -3.26 -0.26 2.01
CA ILE A 164 -2.04 -1.03 2.30
C ILE A 164 -2.31 -2.53 2.11
N VAL A 165 -3.39 -3.05 2.72
CA VAL A 165 -3.75 -4.47 2.59
C VAL A 165 -3.99 -4.84 1.12
N SER A 166 -4.64 -3.98 0.33
CA SER A 166 -4.86 -4.24 -1.10
C SER A 166 -3.55 -4.29 -1.90
N VAL A 167 -2.63 -3.36 -1.63
CA VAL A 167 -1.28 -3.36 -2.23
C VAL A 167 -0.50 -4.61 -1.80
N LEU A 168 -0.58 -5.02 -0.53
CA LEU A 168 0.07 -6.23 -0.01
C LEU A 168 -0.51 -7.50 -0.64
N CYS A 169 -1.82 -7.57 -0.87
CA CYS A 169 -2.46 -8.69 -1.57
C CYS A 169 -1.95 -8.81 -3.01
N LEU A 170 -1.85 -7.68 -3.73
CA LEU A 170 -1.24 -7.64 -5.05
C LEU A 170 0.24 -8.06 -5.02
N ILE A 171 1.03 -7.53 -4.08
CA ILE A 171 2.43 -7.91 -3.88
C ILE A 171 2.56 -9.42 -3.68
N LEU A 172 1.70 -10.01 -2.85
CA LEU A 172 1.71 -11.44 -2.58
C LEU A 172 1.35 -12.25 -3.83
N GLY A 173 0.31 -11.83 -4.57
CA GLY A 173 -0.07 -12.45 -5.84
C GLY A 173 1.04 -12.37 -6.89
N ARG A 174 1.68 -11.21 -7.04
CA ARG A 174 2.83 -11.02 -7.95
C ARG A 174 4.05 -11.81 -7.49
N TYR A 175 4.31 -11.90 -6.19
CA TYR A 175 5.38 -12.71 -5.62
C TYR A 175 5.18 -14.19 -5.92
N TRP A 176 3.97 -14.73 -5.73
CA TRP A 176 3.66 -16.11 -6.13
C TRP A 176 3.82 -16.33 -7.63
N GLN A 177 3.34 -15.40 -8.44
CA GLN A 177 3.50 -15.47 -9.90
C GLN A 177 4.99 -15.49 -10.29
N ALA A 178 5.81 -14.63 -9.69
CA ALA A 178 7.26 -14.63 -9.90
C ALA A 178 7.88 -15.96 -9.43
N MET A 179 7.50 -16.48 -8.27
CA MET A 179 8.03 -17.75 -7.77
C MET A 179 7.78 -18.92 -8.73
N LEU A 180 6.61 -18.97 -9.38
CA LEU A 180 6.25 -20.07 -10.28
C LEU A 180 6.75 -19.88 -11.71
N TYR A 181 6.77 -18.64 -12.22
CA TYR A 181 6.94 -18.38 -13.66
C TYR A 181 8.08 -17.42 -13.99
N ASN A 182 8.61 -16.66 -13.04
CA ASN A 182 9.72 -15.72 -13.25
C ASN A 182 10.53 -15.54 -11.95
N PRO A 183 11.35 -16.55 -11.55
CA PRO A 183 12.01 -16.56 -10.24
C PRO A 183 12.82 -15.28 -9.99
N GLY A 184 12.55 -14.63 -8.85
CA GLY A 184 13.20 -13.37 -8.46
C GLY A 184 12.70 -12.11 -9.19
N GLY A 185 11.77 -12.24 -10.15
CA GLY A 185 11.21 -11.12 -10.91
C GLY A 185 10.62 -10.02 -10.03
N PHE A 186 9.71 -10.38 -9.12
CA PHE A 186 9.12 -9.44 -8.15
C PHE A 186 10.18 -8.67 -7.36
N GLY A 187 11.25 -9.34 -6.92
CA GLY A 187 12.31 -8.67 -6.16
C GLY A 187 13.03 -7.59 -6.97
N ARG A 188 13.27 -7.83 -8.26
CA ARG A 188 13.88 -6.82 -9.16
C ARG A 188 12.93 -5.65 -9.38
N GLU A 189 11.66 -5.94 -9.66
CA GLU A 189 10.62 -4.92 -9.87
C GLU A 189 10.41 -4.03 -8.65
N PHE A 190 10.24 -4.63 -7.46
CA PHE A 190 10.00 -3.88 -6.23
C PHE A 190 11.19 -2.99 -5.87
N ARG A 191 12.42 -3.49 -6.01
CA ARG A 191 13.63 -2.69 -5.76
C ARG A 191 13.80 -1.55 -6.77
N ALA A 192 13.26 -1.68 -7.98
CA ALA A 192 13.32 -0.63 -9.00
C ALA A 192 12.27 0.47 -8.79
N VAL A 193 11.34 0.33 -7.84
CA VAL A 193 10.37 1.37 -7.53
C VAL A 193 11.10 2.61 -7.03
N LYS A 194 10.89 3.70 -7.78
CA LYS A 194 11.33 5.06 -7.48
C LYS A 194 10.21 6.00 -7.93
N LEU A 195 9.67 6.80 -7.02
CA LEU A 195 8.66 7.78 -7.39
C LEU A 195 9.34 8.93 -8.15
N PRO A 196 8.81 9.36 -9.30
CA PRO A 196 9.28 10.58 -9.93
C PRO A 196 8.99 11.79 -9.00
N LEU A 197 9.81 12.82 -9.11
CA LEU A 197 9.76 13.99 -8.23
C LEU A 197 8.38 14.65 -8.18
N VAL A 198 7.76 14.88 -9.34
CA VAL A 198 6.46 15.58 -9.43
C VAL A 198 5.36 14.81 -8.68
N PRO A 199 5.12 13.50 -8.92
CA PRO A 199 4.22 12.70 -8.10
C PRO A 199 4.56 12.68 -6.60
N ALA A 200 5.84 12.59 -6.24
CA ALA A 200 6.25 12.57 -4.83
C ALA A 200 5.90 13.89 -4.11
N LEU A 201 6.17 15.04 -4.76
CA LEU A 201 5.80 16.35 -4.25
C LEU A 201 4.28 16.55 -4.22
N ALA A 202 3.56 16.08 -5.23
CA ALA A 202 2.10 16.14 -5.25
C ALA A 202 1.50 15.37 -4.06
N LEU A 203 1.99 14.16 -3.79
CA LEU A 203 1.57 13.37 -2.62
C LEU A 203 1.89 14.09 -1.31
N LEU A 204 3.08 14.69 -1.20
CA LEU A 204 3.49 15.47 -0.02
C LEU A 204 2.60 16.70 0.21
N VAL A 205 2.31 17.46 -0.84
CA VAL A 205 1.45 18.66 -0.77
C VAL A 205 0.02 18.26 -0.40
N CYS A 206 -0.55 17.22 -1.02
CA CYS A 206 -1.86 16.71 -0.65
C CYS A 206 -1.89 16.27 0.83
N MET A 207 -0.81 15.64 1.31
CA MET A 207 -0.71 15.15 2.68
C MET A 207 -0.63 16.28 3.72
N LEU A 208 0.19 17.32 3.48
CA LEU A 208 0.49 18.35 4.48
C LEU A 208 -0.37 19.61 4.34
N VAL A 209 -0.69 20.00 3.10
CA VAL A 209 -1.39 21.26 2.81
C VAL A 209 -2.89 21.02 2.63
N GLY A 210 -3.29 19.83 2.16
CA GLY A 210 -4.68 19.44 1.94
C GLY A 210 -5.65 19.81 3.08
N PRO A 211 -5.34 19.53 4.36
CA PRO A 211 -6.20 19.90 5.49
C PRO A 211 -6.53 21.40 5.62
N ASN A 212 -5.77 22.28 4.98
CA ASN A 212 -6.05 23.73 4.98
C ASN A 212 -7.21 24.13 4.06
N PHE A 213 -7.59 23.28 3.11
CA PHE A 213 -8.67 23.55 2.16
C PHE A 213 -10.03 22.97 2.60
N GLY A 214 -10.07 22.27 3.74
CA GLY A 214 -11.29 21.70 4.31
C GLY A 214 -10.99 20.48 5.19
N PRO A 215 -11.71 20.28 6.30
CA PRO A 215 -11.46 19.15 7.20
C PRO A 215 -11.56 17.79 6.51
N GLN A 216 -12.48 17.63 5.56
CA GLN A 216 -12.69 16.39 4.81
C GLN A 216 -11.45 16.01 3.99
N ILE A 217 -10.69 16.98 3.48
CA ILE A 217 -9.48 16.73 2.69
C ILE A 217 -8.37 16.13 3.55
N ALA A 218 -8.45 16.27 4.88
CA ALA A 218 -7.50 15.65 5.80
C ALA A 218 -7.50 14.12 5.77
N MET A 219 -8.54 13.49 5.20
CA MET A 219 -8.52 12.05 4.92
C MET A 219 -7.39 11.66 3.94
N LEU A 220 -6.92 12.59 3.09
CA LEU A 220 -5.84 12.35 2.13
C LEU A 220 -4.47 12.21 2.81
N THR A 221 -4.27 12.77 4.01
CA THR A 221 -3.01 12.70 4.74
C THR A 221 -2.50 11.26 4.87
N PRO A 222 -3.26 10.31 5.46
CA PRO A 222 -2.84 8.91 5.53
C PRO A 222 -2.88 8.17 4.19
N LEU A 223 -3.68 8.59 3.21
CA LEU A 223 -3.79 7.91 1.91
C LEU A 223 -2.57 8.20 1.00
N CYS A 224 -2.13 9.46 0.97
CA CYS A 224 -0.99 9.91 0.19
C CYS A 224 0.36 9.45 0.77
N SER A 225 0.41 9.13 2.08
CA SER A 225 1.62 8.59 2.69
C SER A 225 1.90 7.13 2.28
N VAL A 226 0.88 6.34 1.92
CA VAL A 226 1.03 4.92 1.55
C VAL A 226 2.01 4.72 0.38
N PRO A 227 1.87 5.38 -0.79
CA PRO A 227 2.84 5.28 -1.87
C PRO A 227 4.27 5.66 -1.45
N LEU A 228 4.42 6.71 -0.64
CA LEU A 228 5.71 7.20 -0.17
C LEU A 228 6.38 6.14 0.73
N VAL A 229 5.64 5.52 1.65
CA VAL A 229 6.17 4.45 2.50
C VAL A 229 6.60 3.24 1.68
N PHE A 230 5.80 2.79 0.71
CA PHE A 230 6.21 1.69 -0.17
C PHE A 230 7.44 2.02 -1.02
N ALA A 231 7.57 3.27 -1.49
CA ALA A 231 8.77 3.75 -2.17
C ALA A 231 10.00 3.78 -1.24
N GLY A 232 9.84 4.21 0.01
CA GLY A 232 10.90 4.16 1.03
C GLY A 232 11.36 2.73 1.34
N LEU A 233 10.41 1.79 1.46
CA LEU A 233 10.70 0.35 1.64
C LEU A 233 11.44 -0.21 0.42
N ALA A 234 10.99 0.14 -0.79
CA ALA A 234 11.66 -0.22 -2.02
C ALA A 234 13.09 0.32 -2.06
N LEU A 235 13.32 1.57 -1.61
CA LEU A 235 14.65 2.17 -1.50
C LEU A 235 15.57 1.29 -0.66
N ILE A 236 15.16 1.00 0.58
CA ILE A 236 15.95 0.19 1.53
C ILE A 236 16.23 -1.21 0.96
N HIS A 237 15.24 -1.86 0.35
CA HIS A 237 15.44 -3.17 -0.28
C HIS A 237 16.43 -3.10 -1.45
N GLY A 238 16.40 -2.01 -2.23
CA GLY A 238 17.37 -1.75 -3.29
C GLY A 238 18.78 -1.57 -2.75
N LEU A 239 18.95 -0.73 -1.72
CA LEU A 239 20.25 -0.45 -1.12
C LEU A 239 20.88 -1.68 -0.47
N VAL A 240 20.08 -2.51 0.23
CA VAL A 240 20.56 -3.78 0.80
C VAL A 240 21.06 -4.71 -0.29
N ALA A 241 20.33 -4.83 -1.41
CA ALA A 241 20.74 -5.68 -2.52
C ALA A 241 21.98 -5.14 -3.26
N GLU A 242 22.01 -3.84 -3.53
CA GLU A 242 23.10 -3.17 -4.24
C GLU A 242 24.41 -3.22 -3.43
N LYS A 243 24.34 -2.92 -2.13
CA LYS A 243 25.50 -2.96 -1.22
C LYS A 243 25.83 -4.38 -0.73
N ARG A 244 25.13 -5.41 -1.24
CA ARG A 244 25.28 -6.83 -0.84
C ARG A 244 25.25 -7.02 0.68
N LEU A 245 24.43 -6.25 1.38
CA LEU A 245 24.28 -6.34 2.82
C LEU A 245 23.55 -7.63 3.22
N SER A 246 23.78 -8.09 4.45
CA SER A 246 23.10 -9.26 4.98
C SER A 246 21.59 -9.01 5.09
N ARG A 247 20.80 -10.07 4.96
CA ARG A 247 19.34 -10.03 5.13
C ARG A 247 18.90 -9.57 6.52
N PHE A 248 19.81 -9.64 7.50
CA PHE A 248 19.59 -9.15 8.86
C PHE A 248 19.17 -7.68 8.92
N TRP A 249 19.67 -6.82 8.02
CA TRP A 249 19.26 -5.42 7.94
C TRP A 249 17.77 -5.25 7.61
N LEU A 250 17.22 -6.12 6.75
CA LEU A 250 15.78 -6.09 6.44
C LEU A 250 14.95 -6.60 7.61
N VAL A 251 15.42 -7.63 8.31
CA VAL A 251 14.77 -8.13 9.53
C VAL A 251 14.72 -7.02 10.59
N GLY A 252 15.84 -6.37 10.86
CA GLY A 252 15.93 -5.24 11.78
C GLY A 252 14.98 -4.11 11.37
N MET A 253 14.95 -3.72 10.10
CA MET A 253 14.02 -2.70 9.58
C MET A 253 12.55 -3.05 9.81
N TYR A 254 12.12 -4.30 9.58
CA TYR A 254 10.71 -4.67 9.80
C TYR A 254 10.36 -4.78 11.29
N ILE A 255 11.29 -5.25 12.14
CA ILE A 255 11.09 -5.27 13.59
C ILE A 255 10.98 -3.84 14.12
N THR A 256 11.87 -2.93 13.70
CA THR A 256 11.80 -1.53 14.14
C THR A 256 10.59 -0.82 13.55
N LEU A 257 10.17 -1.13 12.32
CA LEU A 257 8.92 -0.61 11.76
C LEU A 257 7.70 -1.04 12.60
N LEU A 258 7.70 -2.26 13.13
CA LEU A 258 6.60 -2.75 13.96
C LEU A 258 6.63 -2.14 15.38
N VAL A 259 7.79 -2.13 16.04
CA VAL A 259 7.95 -1.67 17.43
C VAL A 259 7.93 -0.14 17.54
N PHE A 260 8.51 0.55 16.56
CA PHE A 260 8.67 2.01 16.52
C PHE A 260 7.95 2.61 15.30
N MET A 261 6.74 2.14 15.02
CA MET A 261 5.97 2.54 13.83
C MET A 261 5.80 4.05 13.72
N GLN A 262 5.55 4.74 14.83
CA GLN A 262 5.36 6.20 14.88
C GLN A 262 6.60 6.97 14.42
N LEU A 263 7.80 6.39 14.54
CA LEU A 263 9.06 7.01 14.12
C LEU A 263 9.51 6.53 12.73
N ILE A 264 9.44 5.21 12.48
CA ILE A 264 9.95 4.63 11.24
C ILE A 264 9.03 4.95 10.06
N TYR A 265 7.71 5.02 10.25
CA TYR A 265 6.77 5.30 9.16
C TYR A 265 7.01 6.70 8.55
N PRO A 266 7.07 7.81 9.32
CA PRO A 266 7.42 9.12 8.76
C PRO A 266 8.82 9.16 8.15
N LEU A 267 9.78 8.45 8.74
CA LEU A 267 11.14 8.37 8.18
C LEU A 267 11.15 7.75 6.78
N LEU A 268 10.35 6.71 6.53
CA LEU A 268 10.20 6.11 5.20
C LEU A 268 9.62 7.11 4.19
N VAL A 269 8.67 7.96 4.61
CA VAL A 269 8.11 9.04 3.78
C VAL A 269 9.21 10.03 3.39
N VAL A 270 9.99 10.51 4.35
CA VAL A 270 11.11 11.45 4.11
C VAL A 270 12.13 10.82 3.17
N ILE A 271 12.52 9.57 3.42
CA ILE A 271 13.49 8.85 2.59
C ILE A 271 12.99 8.72 1.15
N ALA A 272 11.70 8.46 0.92
CA ALA A 272 11.14 8.37 -0.42
C ALA A 272 11.18 9.71 -1.20
N ILE A 273 10.94 10.82 -0.51
CA ILE A 273 11.05 12.16 -1.10
C ILE A 273 12.50 12.46 -1.45
N VAL A 274 13.42 12.14 -0.54
CA VAL A 274 14.86 12.30 -0.76
C VAL A 274 15.34 11.44 -1.94
N ASP A 275 14.87 10.20 -2.08
CA ASP A 275 15.15 9.34 -3.25
C ASP A 275 14.59 9.90 -4.57
N SER A 276 13.49 10.65 -4.50
CA SER A 276 12.88 11.30 -5.66
C SER A 276 13.68 12.54 -6.10
N LEU A 277 14.35 13.22 -5.16
CA LEU A 277 15.19 14.41 -5.40
C LEU A 277 16.61 14.04 -5.85
N ILE A 278 17.20 13.03 -5.22
CA ILE A 278 18.59 12.65 -5.42
C ILE A 278 18.63 11.25 -6.03
N ASP A 279 19.30 11.12 -7.17
CA ASP A 279 19.49 9.81 -7.77
C ASP A 279 20.58 8.99 -7.06
N PHE A 280 20.22 8.38 -5.91
CA PHE A 280 21.12 7.51 -5.15
C PHE A 280 21.53 6.27 -5.93
N ARG A 281 20.70 5.84 -6.89
CA ARG A 281 20.81 4.56 -7.59
C ARG A 281 21.45 4.69 -8.98
N GLY A 282 21.28 5.82 -9.67
CA GLY A 282 21.83 6.03 -11.02
C GLY A 282 23.30 6.47 -11.07
N ARG A 283 23.89 6.96 -9.97
CA ARG A 283 25.27 7.49 -9.95
C ARG A 283 26.39 6.45 -10.15
N ARG A 284 26.10 5.15 -10.28
CA ARG A 284 27.12 4.11 -10.50
C ARG A 284 27.08 3.45 -11.88
N SER A 285 25.97 3.53 -12.61
CA SER A 285 25.91 3.02 -13.99
C SER A 285 26.86 3.76 -14.95
N SER A 286 27.18 5.02 -14.65
CA SER A 286 28.11 5.85 -15.44
C SER A 286 29.58 5.63 -15.08
N LYS A 287 29.91 4.91 -14.00
CA LYS A 287 31.30 4.71 -13.57
C LYS A 287 31.93 3.43 -14.13
N ASP A 288 31.11 2.45 -14.53
CA ASP A 288 31.56 1.20 -15.18
C ASP A 288 31.67 1.31 -16.71
N SER A 289 31.15 2.37 -17.32
CA SER A 289 31.22 2.62 -18.77
C SER A 289 32.45 3.43 -19.20
N GLY A 290 33.33 3.80 -18.26
CA GLY A 290 34.49 4.67 -18.51
C GLY A 290 35.87 4.00 -18.50
N ASN A 291 35.99 2.73 -18.07
CA ASN A 291 37.25 1.98 -18.13
C ASN A 291 37.25 1.03 -19.33
N GLY A 292 37.27 1.60 -20.54
CA GLY A 292 37.74 0.87 -21.72
C GLY A 292 39.26 0.69 -21.59
N PRO A 293 39.83 -0.45 -22.02
CA PRO A 293 41.27 -0.64 -21.93
C PRO A 293 41.95 0.32 -22.90
N ALA A 294 42.86 1.14 -22.37
CA ALA A 294 43.77 1.96 -23.16
C ALA A 294 44.86 1.02 -23.71
N ASN A 295 44.58 0.40 -24.85
CA ASN A 295 45.57 -0.32 -25.63
C ASN A 295 46.26 0.72 -26.53
N GLY A 296 47.28 1.38 -26.00
CA GLY A 296 48.22 2.16 -26.80
C GLY A 296 49.49 1.34 -26.96
N GLU A 297 49.64 0.68 -28.09
CA GLU A 297 50.89 0.05 -28.52
C GLU A 297 51.95 1.14 -28.81
N GLY A 298 53.16 0.89 -28.32
CA GLY A 298 54.40 1.62 -28.60
C GLY A 298 55.57 0.80 -28.08
#